data_AF-A0A8T7DQI4-F1
#
_entry.id   AF-A0A8T7DQI4-F1
#
_cell.length_a   1.000
_cell.length_b   1.000
_cell.length_c   1.000
_cell.angle_alpha   90.00
_cell.angle_beta   90.00
_cell.angle_gamma   90.00
#
_symmetry.space_group_name_H-M   'P 1'
#
loop_
_entity.id
_entity.type
_entity.pdbx_description
1 polymer ?
#
loop_
_entity_poly.entity_id
_entity_poly.type
_entity_poly.pdbx_seq_one_letter_code
_entity_poly.pdbx_strand_id
1 'polypeptide(L)'
;LEKATAGKIYRKPGVRIGYVPQKLHVDPVLPLRVRDFLLTAGRFDMARLNHVLEEVQMAHLLASAVQTLSGGEFQRVLLARALLHQPDVLVLDEPAQGVDIIGQQALYRTIKRIRDRHACGVLMVSHDLHLVMASTDRVVCLNTHICCTGHPDDVSAHPEYLKIFGQAMEGLAPYSHHHDHSHDAHGNVIPLAGEKQAVEQEADRHDR
;
A
#
# COMPACT_ATOMS: atom_id res chain seq x y z
N LEU A 1 19.55 2.29 -14.02
CA LEU A 1 18.79 1.05 -14.31
C LEU A 1 19.81 -0.03 -14.62
N GLU A 2 19.89 -1.05 -13.77
CA GLU A 2 20.77 -2.20 -13.99
C GLU A 2 20.24 -3.07 -15.15
N LYS A 3 21.15 -3.76 -15.85
CA LYS A 3 20.78 -4.70 -16.91
C LYS A 3 20.47 -6.05 -16.29
N ALA A 4 19.33 -6.63 -16.62
CA ALA A 4 19.00 -7.99 -16.22
C ALA A 4 19.97 -8.98 -16.87
N THR A 5 20.45 -9.96 -16.09
CA THR A 5 21.30 -11.05 -16.58
C THR A 5 20.56 -11.95 -17.59
N ALA A 6 19.24 -12.11 -17.42
CA ALA A 6 18.36 -12.85 -18.33
C ALA A 6 16.92 -12.30 -18.26
N GLY A 7 16.09 -12.66 -19.23
CA GLY A 7 14.67 -12.28 -19.31
C GLY A 7 14.36 -11.26 -20.42
N LYS A 8 13.09 -10.87 -20.54
CA LYS A 8 12.61 -9.89 -21.52
C LYS A 8 11.72 -8.87 -20.84
N ILE A 9 11.92 -7.59 -21.15
CA ILE A 9 11.11 -6.49 -20.67
C ILE A 9 10.40 -5.89 -21.88
N TYR A 10 9.06 -5.91 -21.86
CA TYR A 10 8.23 -5.28 -22.89
C TYR A 10 7.68 -3.97 -22.33
N ARG A 11 7.85 -2.87 -23.08
CA ARG A 11 7.33 -1.55 -22.71
C ARG A 11 6.65 -0.94 -23.90
N LYS A 12 5.49 -0.33 -23.67
CA LYS A 12 4.84 0.51 -24.68
C LYS A 12 5.78 1.68 -25.02
N PRO A 13 6.04 1.98 -26.31
CA PRO A 13 6.82 3.16 -26.69
C PRO A 13 6.22 4.43 -26.10
N GLY A 14 7.08 5.31 -25.56
CA GLY A 14 6.66 6.57 -24.96
C GLY A 14 6.04 6.47 -23.56
N VAL A 15 6.07 5.29 -22.91
CA VAL A 15 5.57 5.14 -21.53
C VAL A 15 6.34 6.05 -20.57
N ARG A 16 5.62 6.85 -19.80
CA ARG A 16 6.17 7.75 -18.77
C ARG A 16 6.13 7.06 -17.42
N ILE A 17 7.27 7.01 -16.75
CA ILE A 17 7.40 6.37 -15.45
C ILE A 17 7.68 7.43 -14.40
N GLY A 18 6.81 7.52 -13.40
CA GLY A 18 7.04 8.30 -12.18
C GLY A 18 7.66 7.39 -11.14
N TYR A 19 8.71 7.85 -10.45
CA TYR A 19 9.41 7.05 -9.44
C TYR A 19 9.51 7.82 -8.12
N VAL A 20 9.12 7.16 -7.04
CA VAL A 20 9.29 7.64 -5.66
C VAL A 20 10.26 6.67 -4.96
N PRO A 21 11.48 7.12 -4.61
CA PRO A 21 12.45 6.27 -3.92
C PRO A 21 12.11 6.12 -2.44
N GLN A 22 12.56 5.01 -1.84
CA GLN A 22 12.46 4.77 -0.38
C GLN A 22 13.09 5.89 0.44
N LYS A 23 14.31 6.31 0.07
CA LYS A 23 15.01 7.44 0.70
C LYS A 23 15.58 8.37 -0.35
N LEU A 24 15.41 9.67 -0.10
CA LEU A 24 16.09 10.73 -0.84
C LEU A 24 16.84 11.60 0.16
N HIS A 25 18.17 11.58 0.10
CA HIS A 25 18.99 12.45 0.93
C HIS A 25 19.04 13.84 0.29
N VAL A 26 18.47 14.82 0.98
CA VAL A 26 18.63 16.25 0.67
C VAL A 26 19.67 16.79 1.64
N ASP A 27 20.69 17.48 1.12
CA ASP A 27 21.72 18.08 1.98
C ASP A 27 21.06 19.12 2.92
N PRO A 28 21.18 18.98 4.24
CA PRO A 28 20.52 19.84 5.21
C PRO A 28 20.97 21.31 5.15
N VAL A 29 22.14 21.58 4.57
CA VAL A 29 22.70 22.93 4.45
C VAL A 29 22.16 23.66 3.22
N LEU A 30 21.59 22.93 2.25
CA LEU A 30 21.05 23.54 1.04
C LEU A 30 19.69 24.23 1.34
N PRO A 31 19.56 25.56 1.15
CA PRO A 31 18.28 26.23 1.31
C PRO A 31 17.37 25.91 0.12
N LEU A 32 16.67 24.79 0.20
CA LEU A 32 15.80 24.28 -0.85
C LEU A 32 14.34 24.35 -0.41
N ARG A 33 13.52 25.13 -1.12
CA ARG A 33 12.06 25.13 -0.93
C ARG A 33 11.41 24.01 -1.73
N VAL A 34 10.19 23.64 -1.37
CA VAL A 34 9.40 22.64 -2.11
C VAL A 34 9.28 23.01 -3.59
N ARG A 35 9.00 24.27 -3.91
CA ARG A 35 8.99 24.76 -5.31
C ARG A 35 10.31 24.45 -6.04
N ASP A 36 11.43 24.81 -5.42
CA ASP A 36 12.75 24.67 -6.03
C ASP A 36 13.08 23.18 -6.24
N PHE A 37 12.75 22.36 -5.25
CA PHE A 37 12.84 20.90 -5.32
C PHE A 37 12.02 20.31 -6.47
N LEU A 38 10.75 20.70 -6.62
CA LEU A 38 9.89 20.23 -7.72
C LEU A 38 10.43 20.63 -9.09
N LEU A 39 10.96 21.84 -9.22
CA LEU A 39 11.55 22.35 -10.46
C LEU A 39 12.86 21.63 -10.85
N THR A 40 13.54 20.94 -9.93
CA THR A 40 14.67 20.07 -10.31
C THR A 40 14.24 18.85 -11.13
N ALA A 41 12.94 18.52 -11.17
CA ALA A 41 12.41 17.45 -12.03
C ALA A 41 12.16 17.90 -13.48
N GLY A 42 12.20 19.20 -13.77
CA GLY A 42 11.91 19.75 -15.10
C GLY A 42 11.35 21.17 -15.06
N ARG A 43 11.02 21.71 -16.25
CA ARG A 43 10.42 23.05 -16.38
C ARG A 43 8.90 22.93 -16.30
N PHE A 44 8.32 23.54 -15.27
CA PHE A 44 6.88 23.57 -15.03
C PHE A 44 6.44 24.98 -14.66
N ASP A 45 5.21 25.34 -15.01
CA ASP A 45 4.60 26.59 -14.57
C ASP A 45 4.02 26.45 -13.15
N MET A 46 3.69 27.59 -12.54
CA MET A 46 3.14 27.62 -11.18
C MET A 46 1.79 26.91 -11.09
N ALA A 47 0.99 26.94 -12.17
CA ALA A 47 -0.28 26.24 -12.24
C ALA A 47 -0.08 24.73 -12.11
N ARG A 48 0.90 24.14 -12.82
CA ARG A 48 1.20 22.71 -12.73
C ARG A 48 1.74 22.33 -11.35
N LEU A 49 2.62 23.14 -10.77
CA LEU A 49 3.16 22.89 -9.43
C LEU A 49 2.06 22.88 -8.37
N ASN A 50 1.18 23.89 -8.38
CA ASN A 50 0.05 23.97 -7.44
C ASN A 50 -0.91 22.81 -7.64
N HIS A 51 -1.23 22.46 -8.89
CA HIS A 51 -2.11 21.36 -9.19
C HIS A 51 -1.63 20.05 -8.58
N VAL A 52 -0.37 19.64 -8.83
CA VAL A 52 0.14 18.37 -8.28
C VAL A 52 0.25 18.40 -6.75
N LEU A 53 0.53 19.57 -6.15
CA LEU A 53 0.55 19.71 -4.69
C LEU A 53 -0.85 19.62 -4.08
N GLU A 54 -1.87 20.18 -4.74
CA GLU A 54 -3.28 20.00 -4.34
C GLU A 54 -3.70 18.53 -4.39
N GLU A 55 -3.27 17.80 -5.43
CA GLU A 55 -3.57 16.36 -5.58
C GLU A 55 -3.02 15.52 -4.42
N VAL A 56 -1.90 15.94 -3.81
CA VAL A 56 -1.33 15.28 -2.63
C VAL A 56 -1.68 15.97 -1.30
N GLN A 57 -2.53 17.00 -1.34
CA GLN A 57 -3.00 17.81 -0.21
C GLN A 57 -1.92 18.70 0.46
N MET A 58 -0.88 19.08 -0.28
CA MET A 58 0.30 19.81 0.20
C MET A 58 0.45 21.22 -0.44
N ALA A 59 -0.63 21.81 -0.95
CA ALA A 59 -0.58 23.11 -1.64
C ALA A 59 0.06 24.23 -0.80
N HIS A 60 -0.16 24.21 0.52
CA HIS A 60 0.37 25.20 1.47
C HIS A 60 1.90 25.10 1.66
N LEU A 61 2.53 24.00 1.27
CA LEU A 61 3.96 23.76 1.49
C LEU A 61 4.86 24.30 0.38
N LEU A 62 4.30 24.85 -0.70
CA LEU A 62 5.06 25.27 -1.88
C LEU A 62 6.27 26.18 -1.54
N ALA A 63 6.08 27.12 -0.62
CA ALA A 63 7.11 28.06 -0.18
C ALA A 63 7.95 27.55 1.01
N SER A 64 7.54 26.45 1.64
CA SER A 64 8.21 25.86 2.81
C SER A 64 9.56 25.27 2.42
N ALA A 65 10.49 25.27 3.37
CA ALA A 65 11.76 24.58 3.23
C ALA A 65 11.53 23.06 3.26
N VAL A 66 12.20 22.32 2.39
CA VAL A 66 12.10 20.84 2.34
C VAL A 66 12.59 20.22 3.65
N GLN A 67 13.60 20.83 4.27
CA GLN A 67 14.24 20.39 5.52
C GLN A 67 13.27 20.37 6.71
N THR A 68 12.23 21.20 6.69
CA THR A 68 11.30 21.38 7.80
C THR A 68 10.07 20.48 7.68
N LEU A 69 9.96 19.71 6.59
CA LEU A 69 8.83 18.82 6.37
C LEU A 69 8.95 17.58 7.26
N SER A 70 7.82 17.14 7.79
CA SER A 70 7.70 15.81 8.38
C SER A 70 7.93 14.71 7.32
N GLY A 71 8.23 13.49 7.77
CA GLY A 71 8.41 12.35 6.86
C GLY A 71 7.21 12.13 5.93
N GLY A 72 5.98 12.23 6.46
CA GLY A 72 4.75 12.08 5.67
C GLY A 72 4.53 13.21 4.66
N GLU A 73 4.82 14.46 5.03
CA GLU A 73 4.75 15.59 4.11
C GLU A 73 5.80 15.47 2.99
N PHE A 74 7.02 15.09 3.35
CA PHE A 74 8.09 14.90 2.37
C PHE A 74 7.74 13.78 1.39
N GLN A 75 7.20 12.65 1.86
CA GLN A 75 6.72 11.57 0.99
C GLN A 75 5.62 12.03 0.03
N ARG A 76 4.67 12.85 0.49
CA ARG A 76 3.65 13.46 -0.38
C ARG A 76 4.25 14.42 -1.41
N VAL A 77 5.28 15.19 -1.04
CA VAL A 77 6.01 16.05 -1.98
C VAL A 77 6.78 15.22 -3.01
N LEU A 78 7.38 14.08 -2.63
CA LEU A 78 7.99 13.14 -3.58
C LEU A 78 6.96 12.56 -4.55
N LEU A 79 5.78 12.22 -4.04
CA LEU A 79 4.66 11.78 -4.87
C LEU A 79 4.23 12.88 -5.85
N ALA A 80 4.06 14.12 -5.40
CA ALA A 80 3.76 15.26 -6.28
C ALA A 80 4.83 15.44 -7.37
N ARG A 81 6.10 15.30 -7.00
CA ARG A 81 7.22 15.34 -7.95
C ARG A 81 7.11 14.27 -9.02
N ALA A 82 6.78 13.03 -8.66
CA ALA A 82 6.58 11.94 -9.60
C ALA A 82 5.40 12.18 -10.55
N LEU A 83 4.37 12.91 -10.09
CA LEU A 83 3.20 13.26 -10.89
C LEU A 83 3.43 14.40 -11.87
N LEU A 84 4.47 15.23 -11.72
CA LEU A 84 4.70 16.39 -12.58
C LEU A 84 4.68 16.04 -14.06
N HIS A 85 5.27 14.90 -14.43
CA HIS A 85 5.36 14.39 -15.80
C HIS A 85 4.14 13.60 -16.29
N GLN A 86 3.07 13.52 -15.50
CA GLN A 86 1.86 12.75 -15.81
C GLN A 86 2.19 11.29 -16.15
N PRO A 87 2.69 10.51 -15.18
CA PRO A 87 3.19 9.17 -15.45
C PRO A 87 2.06 8.21 -15.84
N ASP A 88 2.33 7.33 -16.81
CA ASP A 88 1.44 6.22 -17.15
C ASP A 88 1.64 5.04 -16.18
N VAL A 89 2.83 4.96 -15.56
CA VAL A 89 3.15 4.01 -14.48
C VAL A 89 3.86 4.73 -13.34
N LEU A 90 3.34 4.59 -12.13
CA LEU A 90 3.92 5.11 -10.91
C LEU A 90 4.58 3.96 -10.13
N VAL A 91 5.88 4.07 -9.87
CA VAL A 91 6.66 3.11 -9.11
C VAL A 91 6.99 3.73 -7.74
N LEU A 92 6.53 3.07 -6.68
CA LEU A 92 6.64 3.52 -5.30
C LEU A 92 7.47 2.51 -4.52
N ASP A 93 8.65 2.91 -4.05
CA ASP A 93 9.53 2.07 -3.24
C ASP A 93 9.38 2.47 -1.77
N GLU A 94 8.73 1.62 -0.98
CA GLU A 94 8.39 1.84 0.43
C GLU A 94 7.91 3.26 0.77
N PRO A 95 6.83 3.75 0.13
CA PRO A 95 6.40 5.15 0.25
C PRO A 95 5.93 5.53 1.67
N ALA A 96 5.62 4.52 2.49
CA ALA A 96 5.11 4.65 3.85
C ALA A 96 6.21 4.60 4.93
N GLN A 97 7.48 4.45 4.54
CA GLN A 97 8.58 4.32 5.49
C GLN A 97 8.77 5.59 6.31
N GLY A 98 8.83 5.46 7.64
CA GLY A 98 9.02 6.60 8.55
C GLY A 98 7.79 7.51 8.68
N VAL A 99 6.62 7.06 8.23
CA VAL A 99 5.32 7.72 8.42
C VAL A 99 4.55 6.96 9.51
N ASP A 100 3.80 7.69 10.33
CA ASP A 100 2.92 7.11 11.35
C ASP A 100 1.71 6.39 10.74
N ILE A 101 1.08 5.47 11.49
CA ILE A 101 -0.01 4.61 10.99
C ILE A 101 -1.15 5.43 10.35
N ILE A 102 -1.52 6.56 10.95
CA ILE A 102 -2.58 7.43 10.42
C ILE A 102 -2.13 8.10 9.13
N GLY A 103 -0.91 8.65 9.08
CA GLY A 103 -0.33 9.25 7.90
C GLY A 103 -0.14 8.26 6.75
N GLN A 104 0.22 7.02 7.07
CA GLN A 104 0.31 5.93 6.10
C GLN A 104 -1.05 5.69 5.45
N GLN A 105 -2.12 5.41 6.21
CA GLN A 105 -3.46 5.23 5.64
C GLN A 105 -3.88 6.39 4.74
N ALA A 106 -3.59 7.64 5.15
CA ALA A 106 -3.89 8.81 4.35
C ALA A 106 -3.06 8.88 3.05
N LEU A 107 -1.80 8.42 3.07
CA LEU A 107 -0.96 8.30 1.89
C LEU A 107 -1.49 7.24 0.90
N TYR A 108 -1.86 6.05 1.37
CA TYR A 108 -2.44 5.01 0.49
C TYR A 108 -3.76 5.43 -0.14
N ARG A 109 -4.64 6.11 0.61
CA ARG A 109 -5.86 6.71 0.04
C ARG A 109 -5.54 7.73 -1.04
N THR A 110 -4.48 8.52 -0.85
CA THR A 110 -4.02 9.51 -1.83
C THR A 110 -3.51 8.81 -3.10
N ILE A 111 -2.69 7.77 -2.96
CA ILE A 111 -2.19 6.95 -4.08
C ILE A 111 -3.35 6.32 -4.86
N LYS A 112 -4.34 5.75 -4.17
CA LYS A 112 -5.54 5.18 -4.79
C LYS A 112 -6.29 6.22 -5.62
N ARG A 113 -6.52 7.41 -5.05
CA ARG A 113 -7.19 8.52 -5.75
C ARG A 113 -6.41 8.96 -6.99
N ILE A 114 -5.09 9.03 -6.90
CA ILE A 114 -4.21 9.39 -8.03
C ILE A 114 -4.32 8.34 -9.14
N ARG A 115 -4.23 7.05 -8.80
CA ARG A 115 -4.41 5.94 -9.75
C ARG A 115 -5.73 6.08 -10.50
N ASP A 116 -6.82 6.26 -9.77
CA ASP A 116 -8.17 6.33 -10.33
C ASP A 116 -8.36 7.56 -11.21
N ARG A 117 -7.77 8.71 -10.83
CA ARG A 117 -7.88 9.97 -11.58
C ARG A 117 -7.01 10.02 -12.84
N HIS A 118 -5.78 9.53 -12.76
CA HIS A 118 -4.81 9.57 -13.87
C HIS A 118 -4.88 8.32 -14.75
N ALA A 119 -5.67 7.32 -14.37
CA ALA A 119 -5.72 6.01 -15.02
C ALA A 119 -4.33 5.40 -15.23
N CYS A 120 -3.42 5.62 -14.28
CA CYS A 120 -2.04 5.14 -14.33
C CYS A 120 -1.89 3.83 -13.55
N GLY A 121 -0.98 2.96 -13.99
CA GLY A 121 -0.63 1.77 -13.25
C GLY A 121 0.20 2.14 -12.01
N VAL A 122 -0.06 1.54 -10.86
CA VAL A 122 0.75 1.73 -9.65
C VAL A 122 1.46 0.42 -9.33
N LEU A 123 2.79 0.46 -9.31
CA LEU A 123 3.65 -0.61 -8.79
C LEU A 123 4.21 -0.14 -7.46
N MET A 124 3.91 -0.86 -6.39
CA MET A 124 4.35 -0.51 -5.05
C MET A 124 5.14 -1.66 -4.44
N VAL A 125 6.32 -1.34 -3.89
CA VAL A 125 7.16 -2.24 -3.13
C VAL A 125 6.99 -1.87 -1.66
N SER A 126 6.67 -2.85 -0.82
CA SER A 126 6.46 -2.64 0.61
C SER A 126 6.71 -3.95 1.36
N HIS A 127 7.20 -3.84 2.58
CA HIS A 127 7.26 -4.94 3.55
C HIS A 127 6.08 -4.93 4.53
N ASP A 128 5.28 -3.86 4.58
CA ASP A 128 4.07 -3.79 5.41
C ASP A 128 2.89 -4.50 4.73
N LEU A 129 2.62 -5.70 5.20
CA LEU A 129 1.63 -6.61 4.63
C LEU A 129 0.20 -6.15 4.89
N HIS A 130 -0.10 -5.66 6.09
CA HIS A 130 -1.46 -5.28 6.48
C HIS A 130 -2.01 -4.20 5.57
N LEU A 131 -1.15 -3.26 5.20
CA LEU A 131 -1.54 -2.10 4.43
C LEU A 131 -1.57 -2.38 2.93
N VAL A 132 -0.67 -3.25 2.44
CA VAL A 132 -0.69 -3.77 1.06
C VAL A 132 -1.98 -4.55 0.79
N MET A 133 -2.42 -5.38 1.74
CA MET A 133 -3.61 -6.22 1.55
C MET A 133 -4.90 -5.41 1.43
N ALA A 134 -5.01 -4.28 2.14
CA ALA A 134 -6.21 -3.45 2.10
C ALA A 134 -6.32 -2.55 0.86
N SER A 135 -5.23 -2.36 0.10
CA SER A 135 -5.12 -1.25 -0.86
C SER A 135 -4.62 -1.63 -2.26
N THR A 136 -4.40 -2.92 -2.53
CA THR A 136 -3.86 -3.40 -3.82
C THR A 136 -4.81 -4.35 -4.53
N ASP A 137 -4.81 -4.28 -5.86
CA ASP A 137 -5.66 -5.14 -6.69
C ASP A 137 -5.02 -6.53 -6.92
N ARG A 138 -3.68 -6.60 -6.81
CA ARG A 138 -2.89 -7.82 -6.98
C ARG A 138 -1.60 -7.74 -6.17
N VAL A 139 -1.25 -8.82 -5.49
CA VAL A 139 -0.03 -8.94 -4.68
C VAL A 139 0.92 -9.97 -5.31
N VAL A 140 2.22 -9.69 -5.23
CA VAL A 140 3.30 -10.60 -5.64
C VAL A 140 4.27 -10.70 -4.47
N CYS A 141 4.37 -11.87 -3.85
CA CYS A 141 5.31 -12.11 -2.75
C CYS A 141 6.64 -12.63 -3.30
N LEU A 142 7.73 -12.02 -2.85
CA LEU A 142 9.09 -12.32 -3.28
C LEU A 142 9.94 -12.75 -2.07
N ASN A 143 10.52 -13.95 -2.13
CA ASN A 143 11.54 -14.44 -1.21
C ASN A 143 12.60 -15.23 -1.98
N THR A 144 13.57 -14.54 -2.60
CA THR A 144 14.55 -15.08 -3.60
C THR A 144 13.93 -15.68 -4.87
N HIS A 145 12.67 -16.11 -4.82
CA HIS A 145 11.78 -16.52 -5.89
C HIS A 145 10.39 -15.92 -5.64
N ILE A 146 9.48 -16.06 -6.62
CA ILE A 146 8.08 -15.67 -6.45
C ILE A 146 7.35 -16.80 -5.71
N CYS A 147 6.91 -16.57 -4.48
CA CYS A 147 6.26 -17.58 -3.64
C CYS A 147 4.76 -17.68 -3.94
N CYS A 148 4.09 -16.53 -4.07
CA CYS A 148 2.67 -16.48 -4.38
C CYS A 148 2.30 -15.19 -5.11
N THR A 149 1.25 -15.28 -5.94
CA THR A 149 0.66 -14.12 -6.62
C THR A 149 -0.85 -14.27 -6.68
N GLY A 150 -1.60 -13.22 -6.43
CA GLY A 150 -3.06 -13.29 -6.45
C GLY A 150 -3.73 -12.03 -5.93
N HIS A 151 -5.04 -12.11 -5.72
CA HIS A 151 -5.75 -11.10 -4.94
C HIS A 151 -5.24 -11.17 -3.48
N PRO A 152 -5.22 -10.06 -2.73
CA PRO A 152 -4.83 -10.07 -1.31
C PRO A 152 -5.46 -11.21 -0.50
N ASP A 153 -6.76 -11.45 -0.66
CA ASP A 153 -7.50 -12.48 0.09
C ASP A 153 -7.03 -13.91 -0.21
N ASP A 154 -6.61 -14.18 -1.45
CA ASP A 154 -6.08 -15.49 -1.83
C ASP A 154 -4.66 -15.69 -1.29
N VAL A 155 -3.89 -14.60 -1.20
CA VAL A 155 -2.49 -14.60 -0.75
C VAL A 155 -2.39 -14.76 0.76
N SER A 156 -3.28 -14.14 1.56
CA SER A 156 -3.29 -14.29 3.04
C SER A 156 -3.50 -15.74 3.47
N ALA A 157 -4.31 -16.49 2.73
CA ALA A 157 -4.58 -17.90 2.99
C ALA A 157 -3.48 -18.85 2.47
N HIS A 158 -2.50 -18.35 1.70
CA HIS A 158 -1.51 -19.21 1.05
C HIS A 158 -0.54 -19.83 2.09
N PRO A 159 -0.30 -21.15 2.07
CA PRO A 159 0.55 -21.81 3.07
C PRO A 159 1.98 -21.25 3.14
N GLU A 160 2.56 -20.84 2.01
CA GLU A 160 3.88 -20.21 2.00
C GLU A 160 3.87 -18.80 2.61
N TYR A 161 2.79 -18.04 2.43
CA TYR A 161 2.63 -16.74 3.06
C TYR A 161 2.54 -16.90 4.59
N LEU A 162 1.74 -17.85 5.07
CA LEU A 162 1.62 -18.16 6.50
C LEU A 162 2.94 -18.70 7.11
N LYS A 163 3.73 -19.47 6.35
CA LYS A 163 5.05 -19.94 6.82
C LYS A 163 6.05 -18.81 7.00
N ILE A 164 6.01 -17.78 6.15
CA ILE A 164 6.96 -16.67 6.19
C ILE A 164 6.49 -15.58 7.16
N PHE A 165 5.20 -15.33 7.24
CA PHE A 165 4.64 -14.16 7.94
C PHE A 165 3.65 -14.48 9.06
N GLY A 166 3.17 -15.73 9.19
CA GLY A 166 2.21 -16.14 10.21
C GLY A 166 2.71 -15.98 11.64
N GLN A 167 4.01 -16.18 11.90
CA GLN A 167 4.60 -15.96 13.23
C GLN A 167 4.79 -14.47 13.58
N ALA A 168 4.96 -13.59 12.58
CA ALA A 168 5.02 -12.14 12.80
C ALA A 168 3.62 -11.54 13.06
N MET A 169 2.56 -12.28 12.73
CA MET A 169 1.15 -11.89 12.86
C MET A 169 0.53 -12.24 14.22
N GLU A 170 1.15 -13.10 15.03
CA GLU A 170 0.65 -13.49 16.36
C GLU A 170 0.59 -12.32 17.37
N GLY A 171 1.18 -11.16 17.06
CA GLY A 171 1.15 -9.98 17.92
C GLY A 171 0.36 -8.77 17.41
N LEU A 172 -0.02 -8.72 16.12
CA LEU A 172 -0.53 -7.48 15.48
C LEU A 172 -1.54 -7.70 14.33
N ALA A 173 -2.03 -8.92 14.10
CA ALA A 173 -3.05 -9.15 13.09
C ALA A 173 -4.37 -8.39 13.41
N PRO A 174 -4.98 -7.68 12.45
CA PRO A 174 -6.36 -7.24 12.61
C PRO A 174 -7.21 -8.50 12.70
N TYR A 175 -7.83 -8.68 13.87
CA TYR A 175 -8.77 -9.74 14.13
C TYR A 175 -9.94 -9.60 13.14
N SER A 176 -9.94 -10.38 12.06
CA SER A 176 -11.10 -10.52 11.20
C SER A 176 -12.08 -11.46 11.88
N HIS A 177 -13.03 -10.91 12.64
CA HIS A 177 -14.20 -11.67 13.08
C HIS A 177 -15.07 -11.99 11.86
N HIS A 178 -14.94 -13.22 11.33
CA HIS A 178 -16.09 -13.84 10.65
C HIS A 178 -17.10 -14.19 11.75
N HIS A 179 -18.19 -13.43 11.83
CA HIS A 179 -19.31 -13.80 12.71
C HIS A 179 -20.05 -14.98 12.08
N ASP A 180 -19.73 -16.19 12.54
CA ASP A 180 -20.50 -17.41 12.30
C ASP A 180 -21.68 -17.56 13.28
N HIS A 181 -21.93 -16.54 14.11
CA HIS A 181 -22.96 -16.54 15.13
C HIS A 181 -23.64 -15.18 15.26
N SER A 182 -24.94 -15.19 15.58
CA SER A 182 -25.67 -14.00 16.02
C SER A 182 -25.89 -14.06 17.53
N HIS A 183 -26.05 -12.92 18.19
CA HIS A 183 -26.37 -12.85 19.63
C HIS A 183 -27.78 -12.31 19.84
N ASP A 184 -28.48 -12.82 20.84
CA ASP A 184 -29.70 -12.21 21.34
C ASP A 184 -29.40 -10.94 22.17
N ALA A 185 -30.45 -10.20 22.57
CA ALA A 185 -30.31 -8.99 23.39
C ALA A 185 -29.72 -9.22 24.80
N HIS A 186 -29.48 -10.48 25.18
CA HIS A 186 -28.88 -10.90 26.43
C HIS A 186 -27.46 -11.44 26.27
N GLY A 187 -26.91 -11.45 25.04
CA GLY A 187 -25.54 -11.85 24.74
C GLY A 187 -25.33 -13.36 24.56
N ASN A 188 -26.39 -14.15 24.38
CA ASN A 188 -26.27 -15.58 24.11
C ASN A 188 -26.07 -15.85 22.61
N VAL A 189 -25.15 -16.76 22.28
CA VAL A 189 -24.90 -17.23 20.91
C VAL A 189 -26.10 -18.03 20.39
N ILE A 190 -26.74 -17.55 19.33
CA ILE A 190 -27.80 -18.25 18.59
C ILE A 190 -27.27 -18.72 17.21
N PRO A 191 -27.53 -19.97 16.82
CA PRO A 191 -27.13 -20.49 15.51
C PRO A 191 -27.80 -19.71 14.38
N LEU A 192 -27.06 -19.44 13.30
CA LEU A 192 -27.62 -18.83 12.09
C LEU A 192 -28.71 -19.74 11.52
N ALA A 193 -29.93 -19.20 11.34
CA ALA A 193 -31.07 -19.95 10.82
C ALA A 193 -30.80 -20.42 9.38
N GLY A 194 -30.37 -21.68 9.23
CA GLY A 194 -30.06 -22.21 7.90
C GLY A 194 -29.69 -23.69 7.77
N GLU A 195 -29.36 -24.41 8.84
CA GLU A 195 -29.00 -25.84 8.73
C GLU A 195 -29.94 -26.73 9.54
N LYS A 196 -30.76 -27.49 8.80
CA LYS A 196 -31.66 -28.52 9.34
C LYS A 196 -30.84 -29.67 9.93
N GLN A 197 -31.22 -30.05 11.15
CA GLN A 197 -30.82 -31.27 11.84
C GLN A 197 -31.21 -32.54 11.06
N ALA A 198 -30.32 -33.53 11.07
CA ALA A 198 -30.61 -34.96 11.11
C ALA A 198 -29.61 -35.56 12.13
N VAL A 199 -29.94 -35.65 13.42
CA VAL A 199 -30.72 -36.69 14.13
C VAL A 199 -29.90 -37.98 14.34
N GLU A 200 -29.61 -38.21 15.63
CA GLU A 200 -29.56 -39.50 16.38
C GLU A 200 -28.59 -40.59 15.91
N GLN A 201 -28.00 -41.49 16.72
CA GLN A 201 -28.13 -41.96 18.10
C GLN A 201 -26.93 -42.91 18.28
N GLU A 202 -26.24 -42.89 19.42
CA GLU A 202 -25.80 -44.14 20.10
C GLU A 202 -25.23 -43.78 21.46
N ALA A 203 -26.12 -43.82 22.45
CA ALA A 203 -25.74 -43.99 23.83
C ALA A 203 -25.35 -45.45 24.07
N ASP A 204 -24.42 -45.61 25.00
CA ASP A 204 -24.34 -46.75 25.92
C ASP A 204 -23.73 -48.06 25.37
N ARG A 205 -22.44 -48.29 25.71
CA ARG A 205 -21.98 -49.59 26.23
C ARG A 205 -20.51 -49.58 26.69
N HIS A 206 -20.35 -50.11 27.92
CA HIS A 206 -19.21 -50.85 28.47
C HIS A 206 -18.10 -50.10 29.22
N ASP A 207 -18.42 -49.89 30.49
CA ASP A 207 -17.61 -50.24 31.68
C ASP A 207 -16.71 -51.48 31.49
N ARG A 208 -15.39 -51.29 31.64
CA ARG A 208 -14.40 -52.17 32.32
C ARG A 208 -13.00 -51.57 32.32
#